data_AF-A0A7X6NYR9-F1
#
_entry.id   AF-A0A7X6NYR9-F1
#
_cell.length_a   1.000
_cell.length_b   1.000
_cell.length_c   1.000
_cell.angle_alpha   90.00
_cell.angle_beta   90.00
_cell.angle_gamma   90.00
#
_symmetry.space_group_name_H-M   'P 1'
#
loop_
_entity.id
_entity.type
_entity.pdbx_description
1 polymer ?
#
loop_
_entity_poly.entity_id
_entity_poly.type
_entity_poly.pdbx_seq_one_letter_code
_entity_poly.pdbx_strand_id
1 'polypeptide(L)'
;MKKDLNLETIVNIIIIVLGIGLIIYPWIGEMPTINLFHYLLGMFTGLKFVEYVAQEDCSDKENLYVAIASGIVPFLSIIKFPDVAMLLPLSILTWVSLLAVVKLIKIDYLHDRGLEFYKVKLYGSIFFIILGILTSYSLHFIKTGQTIIIGFFIIVMGLLDLFKDHVEVYLSKSIKKKTSKTKKNK
;
A
#
# COMPACT_ATOMS: atom_id res chain seq x y z
N MET A 1 -17.21 -4.11 9.36
CA MET A 1 -16.49 -2.93 9.91
C MET A 1 -15.55 -3.22 11.09
N LYS A 2 -15.88 -4.08 12.08
CA LYS A 2 -14.97 -4.35 13.22
C LYS A 2 -14.04 -5.55 13.02
N LYS A 3 -14.40 -6.49 12.14
CA LYS A 3 -13.65 -7.71 11.85
C LYS A 3 -12.64 -7.49 10.71
N ASP A 4 -13.07 -6.75 9.68
CA ASP A 4 -12.23 -6.37 8.53
C ASP A 4 -11.02 -5.53 8.94
N LEU A 5 -11.22 -4.58 9.85
CA LEU A 5 -10.16 -3.67 10.30
C LEU A 5 -9.06 -4.37 11.12
N ASN A 6 -9.41 -5.44 11.85
CA ASN A 6 -8.39 -6.24 12.56
C ASN A 6 -7.48 -6.96 11.57
N LEU A 7 -8.03 -7.44 10.45
CA LEU A 7 -7.27 -8.12 9.41
C LEU A 7 -6.36 -7.14 8.65
N GLU A 8 -6.89 -5.99 8.25
CA GLU A 8 -6.10 -4.92 7.58
C GLU A 8 -4.92 -4.47 8.45
N THR A 9 -5.15 -4.32 9.76
CA THR A 9 -4.08 -3.99 10.72
C THR A 9 -3.01 -5.09 10.77
N ILE A 10 -3.41 -6.36 10.83
CA ILE A 10 -2.48 -7.49 10.85
C ILE A 10 -1.65 -7.53 9.57
N VAL A 11 -2.28 -7.37 8.41
CA VAL A 11 -1.59 -7.39 7.11
C VAL A 11 -0.61 -6.23 6.99
N ASN A 12 -1.00 -5.03 7.43
CA ASN A 12 -0.09 -3.89 7.44
C ASN A 12 1.12 -4.11 8.39
N ILE A 13 0.94 -4.79 9.52
CA ILE A 13 2.05 -5.21 10.40
C ILE A 13 2.97 -6.21 9.66
N ILE A 14 2.41 -7.20 8.96
CA ILE A 14 3.19 -8.16 8.18
C ILE A 14 4.01 -7.43 7.10
N ILE A 15 3.41 -6.47 6.40
CA ILE A 15 4.10 -5.65 5.38
C ILE A 15 5.30 -4.90 6.01
N ILE A 16 5.13 -4.32 7.19
CA ILE A 16 6.22 -3.64 7.90
C ILE A 16 7.34 -4.63 8.24
N VAL A 17 6.99 -5.81 8.75
CA VAL A 17 7.96 -6.87 9.07
C VAL A 17 8.73 -7.32 7.81
N LEU A 18 8.05 -7.47 6.67
CA LEU A 18 8.70 -7.76 5.39
C LEU A 18 9.66 -6.65 4.97
N GLY A 19 9.29 -5.38 5.17
CA GLY A 19 10.16 -4.24 4.92
C GLY A 19 11.41 -4.22 5.81
N ILE A 20 11.27 -4.56 7.10
CA ILE A 20 12.41 -4.72 8.01
C ILE A 20 13.32 -5.87 7.54
N GLY A 21 12.71 -6.99 7.12
CA GLY A 21 13.45 -8.11 6.53
C GLY A 21 14.27 -7.71 5.31
N LEU A 22 13.73 -6.86 4.44
CA LEU A 22 14.45 -6.31 3.27
C LEU A 22 15.61 -5.39 3.65
N ILE A 23 15.47 -4.60 4.72
CA ILE A 23 16.58 -3.80 5.24
C ILE A 23 17.70 -4.72 5.71
N ILE A 24 17.39 -5.82 6.40
CA ILE A 24 18.36 -6.77 6.94
C ILE A 24 18.97 -7.69 5.86
N TYR A 25 18.28 -7.84 4.73
CA TYR A 25 18.66 -8.76 3.66
C TYR A 25 20.11 -8.63 3.13
N PRO A 26 20.68 -7.41 2.93
CA PRO A 26 22.04 -7.25 2.41
C PRO A 26 23.13 -7.97 3.20
N TRP A 27 22.89 -8.22 4.50
CA TRP A 27 23.85 -8.90 5.36
C TRP A 27 23.80 -10.42 5.28
N ILE A 28 22.72 -10.98 4.73
CA ILE A 28 22.44 -12.43 4.80
C ILE A 28 22.18 -13.07 3.43
N GLY A 29 21.91 -12.28 2.39
CA GLY A 29 21.41 -12.79 1.13
C GLY A 29 22.16 -12.27 -0.09
N GLU A 30 22.20 -13.12 -1.12
CA GLU A 30 22.91 -12.87 -2.38
C GLU A 30 21.96 -12.68 -3.58
N MET A 31 20.64 -12.76 -3.38
CA MET A 31 19.70 -12.66 -4.50
C MET A 31 19.68 -11.24 -5.08
N PRO A 32 19.53 -11.10 -6.42
CA PRO A 32 19.34 -9.81 -7.05
C PRO A 32 18.13 -9.06 -6.50
N THR A 33 18.29 -7.76 -6.25
CA THR A 33 17.23 -6.88 -5.68
C THR A 33 15.92 -6.96 -6.46
N ILE A 34 15.99 -7.08 -7.79
CA ILE A 34 14.82 -7.17 -8.66
C ILE A 34 13.98 -8.43 -8.38
N ASN A 35 14.63 -9.58 -8.13
CA ASN A 35 13.92 -10.82 -7.83
C ASN A 35 13.25 -10.73 -6.46
N LEU A 36 13.94 -10.16 -5.47
CA LEU A 36 13.37 -9.92 -4.14
C LEU A 36 12.15 -9.00 -4.21
N PHE A 37 12.22 -7.95 -5.02
CA PHE A 37 11.10 -7.04 -5.23
C PHE A 37 9.90 -7.76 -5.87
N HIS A 38 10.11 -8.63 -6.86
CA HIS A 38 9.00 -9.43 -7.42
C HIS A 38 8.41 -10.43 -6.43
N TYR A 39 9.23 -11.10 -5.64
CA TYR A 39 8.72 -11.99 -4.60
C TYR A 39 7.91 -11.23 -3.54
N LEU A 40 8.38 -10.04 -3.17
CA LEU A 40 7.65 -9.15 -2.27
C LEU A 40 6.28 -8.76 -2.88
N LEU A 41 6.24 -8.38 -4.15
CA LEU A 41 4.98 -8.07 -4.84
C LEU A 41 4.04 -9.28 -4.89
N GLY A 42 4.57 -10.49 -5.12
CA GLY A 42 3.79 -11.73 -5.05
C GLY A 42 3.18 -11.97 -3.67
N MET A 43 3.97 -11.80 -2.60
CA MET A 43 3.46 -11.87 -1.22
C MET A 43 2.40 -10.80 -0.95
N PHE A 44 2.65 -9.56 -1.41
CA PHE A 44 1.73 -8.44 -1.24
C PHE A 44 0.40 -8.69 -1.96
N THR A 45 0.43 -9.22 -3.19
CA THR A 45 -0.76 -9.66 -3.92
C THR A 45 -1.53 -10.72 -3.14
N GLY A 46 -0.83 -11.73 -2.62
CA GLY A 46 -1.45 -12.77 -1.79
C GLY A 46 -2.15 -12.21 -0.56
N LEU A 47 -1.47 -11.33 0.18
CA LEU A 47 -2.02 -10.68 1.37
C LEU A 47 -3.27 -9.84 1.06
N LYS A 48 -3.22 -9.01 0.02
CA LYS A 48 -4.35 -8.16 -0.40
C LYS A 48 -5.51 -8.96 -0.97
N PHE A 49 -5.24 -10.09 -1.62
CA PHE A 49 -6.28 -11.01 -2.04
C PHE A 49 -6.96 -11.70 -0.85
N VAL A 50 -6.20 -12.11 0.17
CA VAL A 50 -6.75 -12.68 1.41
C VAL A 50 -7.65 -11.66 2.11
N GLU A 51 -7.23 -10.40 2.22
CA GLU A 51 -8.08 -9.33 2.76
C GLU A 51 -9.39 -9.19 1.98
N TYR A 52 -9.33 -9.18 0.65
CA TYR A 52 -10.52 -9.07 -0.19
C TYR A 52 -11.49 -10.24 0.02
N VAL A 53 -11.00 -11.48 0.06
CA VAL A 53 -11.84 -12.67 0.26
C VAL A 53 -12.44 -12.71 1.68
N ALA A 54 -11.70 -12.22 2.67
CA ALA A 54 -12.14 -12.20 4.06
C ALA A 54 -13.10 -11.04 4.39
N GLN A 55 -13.22 -10.05 3.52
CA GLN A 55 -14.08 -8.89 3.70
C GLN A 55 -15.56 -9.30 3.59
N GLU A 56 -16.35 -9.01 4.62
CA GLU A 56 -17.77 -9.41 4.67
C GLU A 56 -18.65 -8.65 3.66
N ASP A 57 -18.16 -7.53 3.11
CA ASP A 57 -18.89 -6.64 2.20
C ASP A 57 -18.19 -6.55 0.84
N CYS A 58 -18.62 -7.36 -0.14
CA CYS A 58 -18.03 -7.44 -1.48
C CYS A 58 -18.20 -6.17 -2.34
N SER A 59 -18.90 -5.15 -1.82
CA SER A 59 -19.04 -3.85 -2.49
C SER A 59 -17.71 -3.10 -2.56
N ASP A 60 -16.78 -3.38 -1.65
CA ASP A 60 -15.46 -2.74 -1.64
C ASP A 60 -14.44 -3.58 -2.41
N LYS A 61 -14.05 -3.09 -3.58
CA LYS A 61 -13.12 -3.80 -4.48
C LYS A 61 -11.70 -3.23 -4.43
N GLU A 62 -11.41 -2.31 -3.50
CA GLU A 62 -10.09 -1.67 -3.38
C GLU A 62 -8.99 -2.72 -3.24
N ASN A 63 -9.10 -3.64 -2.27
CA ASN A 63 -8.11 -4.68 -2.02
C ASN A 63 -7.92 -5.64 -3.20
N LEU A 64 -8.99 -5.93 -3.95
CA LEU A 64 -8.90 -6.71 -5.20
C LEU A 64 -8.10 -5.97 -6.27
N TYR A 65 -8.39 -4.69 -6.50
CA TYR A 65 -7.66 -3.89 -7.49
C TYR A 65 -6.20 -3.70 -7.11
N VAL A 66 -5.89 -3.52 -5.82
CA VAL A 66 -4.51 -3.48 -5.31
C VAL A 66 -3.81 -4.82 -5.56
N ALA A 67 -4.46 -5.95 -5.30
CA ALA A 67 -3.90 -7.28 -5.54
C ALA A 67 -3.59 -7.51 -7.03
N ILE A 68 -4.52 -7.16 -7.92
CA ILE A 68 -4.35 -7.25 -9.38
C ILE A 68 -3.21 -6.34 -9.84
N ALA A 69 -3.21 -5.07 -9.43
CA ALA A 69 -2.17 -4.10 -9.78
C ALA A 69 -0.78 -4.60 -9.38
N SER A 70 -0.65 -5.13 -8.16
CA SER A 70 0.62 -5.65 -7.65
C SER A 70 1.03 -6.96 -8.33
N GLY A 71 0.06 -7.77 -8.76
CA GLY A 71 0.32 -9.05 -9.42
C GLY A 71 0.76 -8.90 -10.87
N ILE A 72 0.38 -7.81 -11.56
CA ILE A 72 0.74 -7.55 -12.95
C ILE A 72 2.18 -7.03 -13.08
N VAL A 73 2.67 -6.25 -12.12
CA VAL A 73 4.00 -5.60 -12.20
C VAL A 73 5.17 -6.58 -12.43
N PRO A 74 5.25 -7.74 -11.77
CA PRO A 74 6.32 -8.71 -12.04
C PRO A 74 6.42 -9.18 -13.50
N PHE A 75 5.30 -9.16 -14.24
CA PHE A 75 5.28 -9.54 -15.66
C PHE A 75 6.01 -8.53 -16.56
N LEU A 76 6.30 -7.32 -16.08
CA LEU A 76 7.16 -6.36 -16.80
C LEU A 76 8.54 -6.96 -17.09
N SER A 77 9.03 -7.86 -16.24
CA SER A 77 10.35 -8.49 -16.41
C SER A 77 10.43 -9.50 -17.55
N ILE A 78 9.29 -9.90 -18.11
CA ILE A 78 9.23 -10.72 -19.32
C ILE A 78 9.55 -9.87 -20.56
N ILE A 79 9.28 -8.57 -20.49
CA ILE A 79 9.62 -7.62 -21.55
C ILE A 79 11.13 -7.40 -21.51
N LYS A 80 11.82 -7.72 -22.60
CA LYS A 80 13.27 -7.50 -22.70
C LYS A 80 13.55 -6.00 -22.78
N PHE A 81 13.94 -5.39 -21.66
CA PHE A 81 14.41 -4.01 -21.65
C PHE A 81 15.87 -3.92 -22.11
N PRO A 82 16.24 -2.87 -22.87
CA PRO A 82 17.63 -2.66 -23.30
C PRO A 82 18.59 -2.44 -22.14
N ASP A 83 18.11 -1.85 -21.04
CA ASP A 83 18.90 -1.58 -19.84
C ASP A 83 18.27 -2.28 -18.63
N VAL A 84 18.97 -3.31 -18.13
CA VAL A 84 18.57 -4.09 -16.95
C VAL A 84 18.55 -3.20 -15.68
N ALA A 85 19.33 -2.12 -15.65
CA ALA A 85 19.35 -1.20 -14.50
C ALA A 85 18.09 -0.33 -14.40
N MET A 86 17.38 -0.10 -15.52
CA MET A 86 16.12 0.65 -15.52
C MET A 86 14.91 -0.17 -15.07
N LEU A 87 15.01 -1.50 -15.09
CA LEU A 87 13.89 -2.38 -14.81
C LEU A 87 13.32 -2.19 -13.40
N LEU A 88 14.19 -2.08 -12.39
CA LEU A 88 13.77 -1.96 -10.99
C LEU A 88 13.08 -0.61 -10.69
N PRO A 89 13.68 0.57 -11.01
CA PRO A 89 12.99 1.86 -10.86
C PRO A 89 11.66 1.89 -11.61
N LEU A 90 11.62 1.41 -12.86
CA LEU A 90 10.41 1.41 -13.67
C LEU A 90 9.33 0.54 -13.04
N SER A 91 9.69 -0.63 -12.50
CA SER A 91 8.75 -1.52 -11.82
C SER A 91 8.11 -0.85 -10.60
N ILE A 92 8.89 -0.12 -9.79
CA ILE A 92 8.33 0.66 -8.67
C ILE A 92 7.43 1.78 -9.17
N LEU A 93 7.87 2.53 -10.18
CA LEU A 93 7.08 3.63 -10.70
C LEU A 93 5.74 3.15 -11.27
N THR A 94 5.74 2.05 -12.03
CA THR A 94 4.52 1.43 -12.54
C THR A 94 3.64 0.94 -11.40
N TRP A 95 4.21 0.26 -10.41
CA TRP A 95 3.45 -0.21 -9.25
C TRP A 95 2.78 0.95 -8.48
N VAL A 96 3.55 1.98 -8.14
CA VAL A 96 3.05 3.18 -7.45
C VAL A 96 1.96 3.88 -8.25
N SER A 97 2.13 4.00 -9.58
CA SER A 97 1.15 4.64 -10.45
C SER A 97 -0.17 3.86 -10.49
N LEU A 98 -0.11 2.52 -10.58
CA LEU A 98 -1.31 1.68 -10.53
C LEU A 98 -2.02 1.78 -9.18
N LEU A 99 -1.25 1.72 -8.07
CA LEU A 99 -1.81 1.88 -6.73
C LEU A 99 -2.41 3.27 -6.50
N ALA A 100 -1.82 4.32 -7.09
CA ALA A 100 -2.35 5.67 -7.04
C ALA A 100 -3.72 5.76 -7.70
N VAL A 101 -3.90 5.16 -8.89
CA VAL A 101 -5.19 5.11 -9.57
C VAL A 101 -6.24 4.41 -8.71
N VAL A 102 -5.90 3.27 -8.11
CA VAL A 102 -6.83 2.53 -7.22
C VAL A 102 -7.22 3.37 -6.00
N LYS A 103 -6.24 4.00 -5.33
CA LYS A 103 -6.51 4.87 -4.18
C LYS A 103 -7.37 6.09 -4.56
N LEU A 104 -7.17 6.67 -5.76
CA LEU A 104 -7.98 7.79 -6.25
C LEU A 104 -9.43 7.39 -6.53
N ILE A 105 -9.68 6.24 -7.15
CA ILE A 105 -11.05 5.71 -7.35
C ILE A 105 -11.78 5.59 -6.01
N LYS A 106 -11.08 5.11 -4.98
CA LYS A 106 -11.65 5.01 -3.62
C LYS A 106 -11.96 6.38 -3.04
N ILE A 107 -11.05 7.34 -3.17
CA ILE A 107 -11.24 8.70 -2.64
C ILE A 107 -12.45 9.35 -3.28
N ASP A 108 -12.62 9.22 -4.59
CA ASP A 108 -13.75 9.75 -5.36
C ASP A 108 -15.08 9.17 -4.83
N TYR A 109 -15.14 7.84 -4.70
CA TYR A 109 -16.28 7.15 -4.11
C TYR A 109 -16.63 7.62 -2.67
N LEU A 110 -15.62 7.94 -1.86
CA LEU A 110 -15.82 8.46 -0.50
C LEU A 110 -16.27 9.92 -0.49
N HIS A 111 -15.77 10.72 -1.43
CA HIS A 111 -16.16 12.10 -1.62
C HIS A 111 -17.64 12.21 -2.00
N ASP A 112 -18.09 11.41 -2.96
CA ASP A 112 -19.49 11.36 -3.41
C ASP A 112 -20.46 10.99 -2.29
N ARG A 113 -20.00 10.18 -1.32
CA ARG A 113 -20.79 9.79 -0.14
C ARG A 113 -20.72 10.79 1.01
N GLY A 114 -20.00 11.91 0.85
CA GLY A 114 -19.87 12.97 1.87
C GLY A 114 -19.14 12.51 3.14
N LEU A 115 -18.31 11.47 3.04
CA LEU A 115 -17.64 10.88 4.20
C LEU A 115 -16.35 11.64 4.52
N GLU A 116 -16.35 12.46 5.58
CA GLU A 116 -15.24 13.36 5.98
C GLU A 116 -13.82 12.74 6.00
N PHE A 117 -13.70 11.42 6.18
CA PHE A 117 -12.39 10.75 6.18
C PHE A 117 -11.74 10.65 4.79
N TYR A 118 -12.45 11.00 3.70
CA TYR A 118 -11.86 11.08 2.36
C TYR A 118 -10.63 11.99 2.30
N LYS A 119 -10.61 13.09 3.08
CA LYS A 119 -9.47 14.04 3.16
C LYS A 119 -8.20 13.37 3.66
N VAL A 120 -8.31 12.53 4.69
CA VAL A 120 -7.17 11.79 5.26
C VAL A 120 -6.62 10.80 4.23
N LYS A 121 -7.51 10.08 3.53
CA LYS A 121 -7.11 9.16 2.44
C LYS A 121 -6.47 9.92 1.27
N LEU A 122 -6.94 11.12 0.94
CA LEU A 122 -6.36 11.98 -0.10
C LEU A 122 -4.93 12.41 0.25
N TYR A 123 -4.73 13.05 1.41
CA TYR A 123 -3.39 13.50 1.80
C TYR A 123 -2.40 12.35 1.94
N GLY A 124 -2.83 11.22 2.51
CA GLY A 124 -1.97 10.05 2.59
C GLY A 124 -1.72 9.37 1.23
N SER A 125 -2.57 9.57 0.22
CA SER A 125 -2.29 9.08 -1.14
C SER A 125 -1.30 9.98 -1.87
N ILE A 126 -1.39 11.30 -1.68
CA ILE A 126 -0.38 12.25 -2.20
C ILE A 126 1.00 11.94 -1.61
N PHE A 127 1.08 11.74 -0.29
CA PHE A 127 2.33 11.39 0.37
C PHE A 127 2.91 10.06 -0.15
N PHE A 128 2.06 9.06 -0.35
CA PHE A 128 2.46 7.78 -0.95
C PHE A 128 3.04 7.95 -2.37
N ILE A 129 2.41 8.75 -3.22
CA ILE A 129 2.89 9.00 -4.60
C ILE A 129 4.27 9.69 -4.58
N ILE A 130 4.43 10.73 -3.76
CA ILE A 130 5.70 11.46 -3.63
C ILE A 130 6.82 10.52 -3.19
N LEU A 131 6.56 9.69 -2.17
CA LEU A 131 7.53 8.70 -1.69
C LEU A 131 7.87 7.66 -2.75
N GLY A 132 6.88 7.20 -3.51
CA GLY A 132 7.09 6.22 -4.57
C GLY A 132 7.95 6.76 -5.72
N ILE A 133 7.70 8.01 -6.13
CA ILE A 133 8.52 8.71 -7.13
C ILE A 133 9.95 8.90 -6.61
N LEU A 134 10.10 9.35 -5.36
CA LEU A 134 11.42 9.54 -4.74
C LEU A 134 12.19 8.22 -4.64
N THR A 135 11.52 7.14 -4.28
CA THR A 135 12.11 5.79 -4.21
C THR A 135 12.58 5.33 -5.58
N SER A 136 11.74 5.48 -6.61
CA SER A 136 12.12 5.17 -8.00
C SER A 136 13.34 5.99 -8.44
N TYR A 137 13.34 7.29 -8.16
CA TYR A 137 14.47 8.17 -8.46
C TYR A 137 15.74 7.69 -7.76
N SER A 138 15.69 7.45 -6.44
CA SER A 138 16.84 6.96 -5.66
C SER A 138 17.38 5.64 -6.18
N LEU A 139 16.53 4.71 -6.61
CA LEU A 139 16.96 3.40 -7.16
C LEU A 139 17.66 3.51 -8.51
N HIS A 140 17.35 4.54 -9.30
CA HIS A 140 18.01 4.79 -10.57
C HIS A 140 19.47 5.25 -10.36
N PHE A 141 19.72 6.11 -9.36
CA PHE A 141 21.05 6.66 -9.10
C PHE A 141 21.90 5.78 -8.18
N ILE A 142 21.30 5.16 -7.16
CA ILE A 142 22.01 4.41 -6.12
C ILE A 142 21.88 2.92 -6.41
N LYS A 143 22.99 2.31 -6.86
CA LYS A 143 23.06 0.85 -7.10
C LYS A 143 23.37 0.05 -5.83
N THR A 144 24.11 0.64 -4.89
CA THR A 144 24.50 0.00 -3.63
C THR A 144 23.43 0.26 -2.57
N GLY A 145 22.81 -0.79 -2.03
CA GLY A 145 21.78 -0.65 -0.99
C GLY A 145 20.35 -0.44 -1.52
N GLN A 146 20.07 -0.80 -2.77
CA GLN A 146 18.73 -0.73 -3.36
C GLN A 146 17.67 -1.48 -2.52
N THR A 147 18.03 -2.63 -1.95
CA THR A 147 17.19 -3.41 -1.04
C THR A 147 16.79 -2.62 0.22
N ILE A 148 17.71 -1.81 0.77
CA ILE A 148 17.44 -0.94 1.93
C ILE A 148 16.46 0.16 1.55
N ILE A 149 16.65 0.78 0.37
CA ILE A 149 15.75 1.83 -0.16
C ILE A 149 14.33 1.28 -0.32
N ILE A 150 14.20 0.07 -0.89
CA ILE A 150 12.90 -0.60 -1.04
C ILE A 150 12.32 -0.96 0.34
N GLY A 151 13.12 -1.55 1.22
CA GLY A 151 12.68 -1.92 2.57
C GLY A 151 12.13 -0.72 3.34
N PHE A 152 12.82 0.43 3.27
CA PHE A 152 12.35 1.67 3.85
C PHE A 152 11.01 2.13 3.25
N PHE A 153 10.88 2.12 1.92
CA PHE A 153 9.64 2.50 1.25
C PHE A 153 8.45 1.62 1.70
N ILE A 154 8.66 0.31 1.81
CA ILE A 154 7.64 -0.66 2.24
C ILE A 154 7.23 -0.44 3.70
N ILE A 155 8.19 -0.16 4.60
CA ILE A 155 7.88 0.18 6.00
C ILE A 155 7.03 1.44 6.07
N VAL A 156 7.43 2.51 5.37
CA VAL A 156 6.70 3.78 5.39
C VAL A 156 5.30 3.60 4.79
N MET A 157 5.16 2.82 3.73
CA MET A 157 3.85 2.46 3.16
C MET A 157 2.96 1.75 4.19
N GLY A 158 3.48 0.72 4.87
CA GLY A 158 2.73 -0.01 5.89
C GLY A 158 2.34 0.86 7.09
N LEU A 159 3.24 1.74 7.56
CA LEU A 159 2.95 2.70 8.63
C LEU A 159 1.88 3.73 8.22
N LEU A 160 1.95 4.19 6.97
CA LEU A 160 1.01 5.18 6.43
C LEU A 160 -0.40 4.61 6.33
N ASP A 161 -0.53 3.35 5.90
CA ASP A 161 -1.83 2.69 5.83
C ASP A 161 -2.35 2.34 7.25
N LEU A 162 -1.50 1.88 8.19
CA LEU A 162 -1.88 1.74 9.61
C LEU A 162 -2.42 3.05 10.21
N PHE A 163 -1.75 4.17 9.94
CA PHE A 163 -2.17 5.47 10.45
C PHE A 163 -3.54 5.86 9.92
N LYS A 164 -3.81 5.66 8.62
CA LYS A 164 -5.12 5.93 8.01
C LYS A 164 -6.22 5.11 8.67
N ASP A 165 -5.99 3.81 8.87
CA ASP A 165 -6.98 2.89 9.46
C ASP A 165 -7.34 3.34 10.89
N HIS A 166 -6.34 3.71 11.69
CA HIS A 166 -6.55 4.20 13.04
C HIS A 166 -7.33 5.52 13.08
N VAL A 167 -7.03 6.45 12.16
CA VAL A 167 -7.76 7.72 12.04
C VAL A 167 -9.21 7.48 11.61
N GLU A 168 -9.46 6.55 10.69
CA GLU A 168 -10.82 6.18 10.25
C GLU A 168 -11.66 5.62 11.41
N VAL A 169 -11.09 4.76 12.25
CA VAL A 169 -11.74 4.26 13.47
C VAL A 169 -12.04 5.38 14.46
N TYR A 170 -11.09 6.28 14.68
CA TYR A 170 -11.26 7.38 15.62
C TYR A 170 -12.38 8.34 15.17
N LEU A 171 -12.38 8.71 13.89
CA LEU A 171 -13.39 9.59 13.30
C LEU A 171 -14.77 8.94 13.28
N SER A 172 -14.87 7.66 12.91
CA SER A 172 -16.15 6.94 12.91
C SER A 172 -16.76 6.79 14.32
N LYS A 173 -15.94 6.56 15.35
CA LYS A 173 -16.39 6.57 16.76
C LYS A 173 -16.85 7.96 17.20
N SER A 174 -16.15 9.02 16.80
CA SER A 174 -16.53 10.41 17.12
C SER A 174 -17.88 10.80 16.51
N ILE A 175 -18.13 10.42 15.25
CA ILE A 175 -19.41 10.66 14.56
C ILE A 175 -20.57 9.90 15.24
N LYS A 176 -20.37 8.63 15.65
CA LYS A 176 -21.36 7.87 16.42
C LYS A 176 -21.67 8.51 17.78
N LYS A 177 -20.65 9.04 18.47
CA LYS A 177 -20.84 9.73 19.76
C LYS A 177 -21.66 11.01 19.59
N LYS A 178 -21.43 11.78 18.51
CA LYS A 178 -22.17 13.01 18.19
C LYS A 178 -23.66 12.72 17.90
N THR A 179 -23.95 11.73 17.05
CA THR A 179 -25.33 11.31 16.74
C THR A 179 -26.09 10.73 17.95
N SER A 180 -25.41 10.02 18.86
CA SER A 180 -26.01 9.53 20.11
C SER A 180 -26.41 10.65 21.09
N LYS A 181 -25.63 11.74 21.13
CA LYS A 181 -25.96 12.92 21.96
C LYS A 181 -27.13 13.71 21.39
N THR A 182 -27.22 13.84 20.06
CA THR A 182 -28.35 14.55 19.42
C THR A 182 -29.68 13.81 19.59
N LYS A 183 -29.67 12.47 19.65
CA LYS A 183 -30.88 11.67 19.95
C LYS A 183 -31.31 11.69 21.41
N LYS A 184 -30.42 12.01 22.36
CA LYS A 184 -30.75 12.13 23.79
C LYS A 184 -31.32 13.50 24.19
N ASN A 185 -31.17 14.49 23.33
CA ASN A 185 -31.64 15.87 23.54
C ASN A 185 -32.90 16.20 22.72
N LYS A 186 -33.57 15.19 22.15
CA LYS A 186 -34.91 15.25 21.58
C LYS A 186 -35.82 14.33 22.40
#